data_AF-A0AA85B0J5-F1
#
_entry.id   AF-A0AA85B0J5-F1
#
_cell.length_a   1.000
_cell.length_b   1.000
_cell.length_c   1.000
_cell.angle_alpha   90.00
_cell.angle_beta   90.00
_cell.angle_gamma   90.00
#
_symmetry.space_group_name_H-M   'P 1'
#
loop_
_entity.id
_entity.type
_entity.pdbx_description
1 polymer ?
#
loop_
_entity_poly.entity_id
_entity_poly.type
_entity_poly.pdbx_seq_one_letter_code
_entity_poly.pdbx_strand_id
1 'polypeptide(L)'
;MDIGPNRDLVGDLATSIRKRTKLRFGVYHSLFEWFNPLYLYDKENNFTTQTFVEQKTMPELYDLVLRYKPEVIWSDGDAGPDTYWNSTQFLAWLYNESPVKDTVVTNDRWGNGCSCKHGGYYSCDDRYHPGKLVRHKWENCMTLDCCSWGFRREITLDKILTPEQLISEVIETVTFGGNILINVGPTSWGTILPIYEERLLQLGEWLSINGEGIYATQPWRIQKEPNYDFVWYTYKPALIDKNINEYMKMPSLYLLNRISSMKQNPSILYAHLTKWPNKYCHNLTETINDQSIQTRTYCKRELHLTSVNAHPNLSNFTLLDGSLTGIQLSYRIMNKTTMNGVIINLPDLIMNNDNRNILKYAWTIRMINVF
;
A
#
# COMPACT_ATOMS: atom_id res chain seq x y z
N MET A 1 33.00 10.09 13.54
CA MET A 1 31.91 11.10 13.50
C MET A 1 32.38 12.17 14.44
N ASP A 2 33.00 13.20 13.89
CA ASP A 2 33.87 14.11 14.66
C ASP A 2 33.11 15.33 15.20
N ILE A 3 31.82 15.43 14.87
CA ILE A 3 30.89 16.46 15.33
C ILE A 3 29.50 15.86 15.65
N GLY A 4 28.75 16.55 16.51
CA GLY A 4 27.36 16.19 16.83
C GLY A 4 27.24 14.98 17.78
N PRO A 5 26.41 13.96 17.47
CA PRO A 5 26.06 12.90 18.41
C PRO A 5 27.21 11.93 18.72
N ASN A 6 28.38 12.04 18.07
CA ASN A 6 29.51 11.13 18.20
C ASN A 6 29.11 9.65 18.06
N ARG A 7 28.15 9.38 17.16
CA ARG A 7 27.47 8.09 17.05
C ARG A 7 27.13 7.80 15.60
N ASP A 8 27.31 6.54 15.18
CA ASP A 8 26.84 6.06 13.88
C ASP A 8 25.33 5.77 13.95
N LEU A 9 24.53 6.79 13.66
CA LEU A 9 23.08 6.68 13.71
C LEU A 9 22.52 5.69 12.67
N VAL A 10 23.14 5.62 11.49
CA VAL A 10 22.69 4.74 10.40
C VAL A 10 22.98 3.29 10.76
N GLY A 11 24.20 2.99 11.20
CA GLY A 11 24.60 1.65 11.62
C GLY A 11 23.80 1.13 12.82
N ASP A 12 23.53 1.99 13.80
CA ASP A 12 22.74 1.61 14.97
C ASP A 12 21.28 1.34 14.62
N LEU A 13 20.66 2.15 13.76
CA LEU A 13 19.30 1.94 13.29
C LEU A 13 19.21 0.65 12.45
N ALA A 14 20.13 0.46 11.50
CA ALA A 14 20.20 -0.74 10.68
C ALA A 14 20.35 -2.01 11.53
N THR A 15 21.22 -1.95 12.54
CA THR A 15 21.44 -3.06 13.48
C THR A 15 20.19 -3.36 14.30
N SER A 16 19.51 -2.33 14.80
CA SER A 16 18.27 -2.48 15.58
C SER A 16 17.17 -3.13 14.74
N ILE A 17 16.94 -2.65 13.51
CA ILE A 17 15.93 -3.17 12.59
C ILE A 17 16.18 -4.64 12.30
N ARG A 18 17.40 -5.01 11.92
CA ARG A 18 17.76 -6.40 11.56
C ARG A 18 17.70 -7.36 12.74
N LYS A 19 18.07 -6.90 13.95
CA LYS A 19 18.08 -7.77 15.15
C LYS A 19 16.69 -7.95 15.76
N ARG A 20 15.80 -6.97 15.63
CA ARG A 20 14.53 -6.92 16.38
C ARG A 20 13.29 -7.12 15.52
N THR A 21 13.42 -7.05 14.19
CA THR A 21 12.28 -7.07 13.28
C THR A 21 12.55 -7.94 12.06
N LYS A 22 11.51 -8.15 11.25
CA LYS A 22 11.63 -8.75 9.91
C LYS A 22 11.62 -7.70 8.79
N LEU A 23 11.76 -6.42 9.14
CA LEU A 23 11.72 -5.33 8.18
C LEU A 23 13.00 -5.31 7.35
N ARG A 24 12.85 -4.89 6.10
CA ARG A 24 13.93 -4.59 5.17
C ARG A 24 14.51 -3.21 5.53
N PHE A 25 15.82 -3.04 5.38
CA PHE A 25 16.49 -1.78 5.70
C PHE A 25 16.88 -1.05 4.41
N GLY A 26 16.46 0.21 4.27
CA GLY A 26 16.82 1.09 3.16
C GLY A 26 17.53 2.36 3.64
N VAL A 27 18.14 3.07 2.71
CA VAL A 27 18.76 4.38 2.95
C VAL A 27 18.26 5.41 1.95
N TYR A 28 18.06 6.63 2.43
CA TYR A 28 17.88 7.82 1.60
C TYR A 28 19.23 8.53 1.45
N HIS A 29 19.54 9.03 0.25
CA HIS A 29 20.72 9.86 -0.01
C HIS A 29 20.34 11.07 -0.86
N SER A 30 20.73 12.27 -0.39
CA SER A 30 20.62 13.51 -1.16
C SER A 30 21.87 13.63 -2.04
N LEU A 31 21.70 13.55 -3.36
CA LEU A 31 22.82 13.58 -4.30
C LEU A 31 23.61 14.90 -4.19
N PHE A 32 22.90 16.01 -3.99
CA PHE A 32 23.47 17.34 -3.80
C PHE A 32 23.60 17.77 -2.33
N GLU A 33 24.43 18.78 -2.10
CA GLU A 33 24.57 19.46 -0.81
C GLU A 33 24.60 20.99 -1.01
N TRP A 34 23.60 21.69 -0.47
CA TRP A 34 23.31 23.11 -0.77
C TRP A 34 24.52 24.05 -0.66
N PHE A 35 25.36 23.85 0.36
CA PHE A 35 26.43 24.78 0.72
C PHE A 35 27.82 24.20 0.50
N ASN A 36 27.93 23.03 -0.13
CA ASN A 36 29.24 22.43 -0.35
C ASN A 36 30.01 23.23 -1.42
N PRO A 37 31.23 23.71 -1.15
CA PRO A 37 31.98 24.49 -2.14
C PRO A 37 32.23 23.76 -3.46
N LEU A 38 32.43 22.43 -3.42
CA LEU A 38 32.63 21.65 -4.64
C LEU A 38 31.34 21.54 -5.45
N TYR A 39 30.18 21.38 -4.79
CA TYR A 39 28.89 21.35 -5.49
C TYR A 39 28.58 22.70 -6.12
N LEU A 40 28.82 23.80 -5.39
CA LEU A 40 28.62 25.15 -5.91
C LEU A 40 29.54 25.42 -7.11
N TYR A 41 30.79 24.96 -7.06
CA TYR A 41 31.71 25.03 -8.19
C TYR A 41 31.19 24.25 -9.40
N ASP A 42 30.79 23.00 -9.25
CA ASP A 42 30.26 22.20 -10.37
C ASP A 42 28.96 22.80 -10.94
N LYS A 43 28.11 23.33 -10.06
CA LYS A 43 26.87 24.03 -10.45
C LYS A 43 27.14 25.32 -11.23
N GLU A 44 28.10 26.14 -10.81
CA GLU A 44 28.54 27.34 -11.54
C GLU A 44 29.11 26.97 -12.92
N ASN A 45 29.73 25.80 -13.04
CA ASN A 45 30.19 25.22 -14.30
C ASN A 45 29.10 24.43 -15.04
N ASN A 46 27.81 24.68 -14.77
CA ASN A 46 26.66 24.04 -15.42
C ASN A 46 26.73 22.50 -15.41
N PHE A 47 27.27 21.90 -14.35
CA PHE A 47 27.42 20.45 -14.20
C PHE A 47 28.28 19.79 -15.29
N THR A 48 29.21 20.54 -15.89
CA THR A 48 30.19 20.01 -16.86
C THR A 48 31.48 19.52 -16.20
N THR A 49 31.74 19.94 -14.97
CA THR A 49 32.76 19.37 -14.07
C THR A 49 32.08 18.43 -13.06
N GLN A 50 32.81 17.43 -12.54
CA GLN A 50 32.28 16.39 -11.63
C GLN A 50 33.05 16.31 -10.30
N THR A 51 33.70 17.41 -9.90
CA THR A 51 34.61 17.44 -8.74
C THR A 51 33.91 17.01 -7.45
N PHE A 52 32.69 17.49 -7.23
CA PHE A 52 31.86 17.13 -6.08
C PHE A 52 31.42 15.67 -6.13
N VAL A 53 31.04 15.19 -7.31
CA VAL A 53 30.57 13.82 -7.50
C VAL A 53 31.70 12.83 -7.22
N GLU A 54 32.88 13.06 -7.79
CA GLU A 54 34.06 12.20 -7.63
C GLU A 54 34.63 12.21 -6.22
N GLN A 55 34.68 13.38 -5.57
CA GLN A 55 35.35 13.51 -4.27
C GLN A 55 34.44 13.30 -3.07
N LYS A 56 33.12 13.40 -3.25
CA LYS A 56 32.16 13.34 -2.15
C LYS A 56 30.99 12.40 -2.42
N THR A 57 30.10 12.72 -3.36
CA THR A 57 28.82 12.00 -3.54
C THR A 57 29.03 10.52 -3.83
N MET A 58 29.90 10.17 -4.78
CA MET A 58 30.13 8.77 -5.12
C MET A 58 30.82 8.00 -3.99
N PRO A 59 31.95 8.45 -3.42
CA PRO A 59 32.56 7.79 -2.26
C PRO A 59 31.57 7.50 -1.12
N GLU A 60 30.67 8.45 -0.81
CA GLU A 60 29.61 8.26 0.20
C GLU A 60 28.62 7.16 -0.20
N LEU A 61 28.13 7.14 -1.43
CA LEU A 61 27.19 6.12 -1.91
C LEU A 61 27.81 4.71 -1.87
N TYR A 62 29.06 4.55 -2.34
CA TYR A 62 29.76 3.27 -2.24
C TYR A 62 29.94 2.84 -0.77
N ASP A 63 30.33 3.76 0.10
CA ASP A 63 30.51 3.48 1.53
C ASP A 63 29.20 3.07 2.22
N LEU A 64 28.09 3.77 1.93
CA LEU A 64 26.76 3.42 2.43
C LEU A 64 26.38 1.98 2.06
N VAL A 65 26.62 1.58 0.81
CA VAL A 65 26.31 0.23 0.33
C VAL A 65 27.19 -0.81 0.98
N LEU A 66 28.51 -0.60 0.98
CA LEU A 66 29.47 -1.56 1.50
C LEU A 66 29.32 -1.76 3.01
N ARG A 67 29.13 -0.66 3.75
CA ARG A 67 29.04 -0.68 5.22
C ARG A 67 27.68 -1.17 5.70
N TYR A 68 26.59 -0.62 5.15
CA TYR A 68 25.26 -0.87 5.70
C TYR A 68 24.45 -1.90 4.93
N LYS A 69 24.84 -2.28 3.71
CA LYS A 69 24.17 -3.30 2.89
C LYS A 69 22.65 -3.06 2.78
N PRO A 70 22.19 -1.88 2.35
CA PRO A 70 20.77 -1.58 2.27
C PRO A 70 20.09 -2.38 1.16
N GLU A 71 18.79 -2.64 1.33
CA GLU A 71 17.92 -3.28 0.34
C GLU A 71 17.13 -2.26 -0.48
N VAL A 72 17.18 -0.98 -0.10
CA VAL A 72 16.68 0.15 -0.89
C VAL A 72 17.70 1.26 -0.85
N ILE A 73 18.05 1.83 -2.01
CA ILE A 73 18.74 3.11 -2.10
C ILE A 73 17.79 4.10 -2.76
N TRP A 74 17.36 5.08 -1.98
CA TRP A 74 16.40 6.10 -2.39
C TRP A 74 17.17 7.41 -2.60
N SER A 75 17.47 7.77 -3.85
CA SER A 75 18.18 9.00 -4.17
C SER A 75 17.24 10.19 -4.31
N ASP A 76 17.74 11.39 -4.13
CA ASP A 76 16.99 12.63 -4.33
C ASP A 76 17.91 13.82 -4.63
N GLY A 77 17.32 14.95 -5.00
CA GLY A 77 18.08 16.19 -5.19
C GLY A 77 19.01 16.11 -6.40
N ASP A 78 18.54 15.45 -7.46
CA ASP A 78 19.26 15.08 -8.66
C ASP A 78 19.44 16.23 -9.65
N ALA A 79 19.69 17.44 -9.16
CA ALA A 79 19.94 18.63 -9.98
C ALA A 79 21.16 18.42 -10.90
N GLY A 80 20.90 18.12 -12.18
CA GLY A 80 21.93 17.80 -13.18
C GLY A 80 21.59 16.51 -13.93
N PRO A 81 22.19 16.25 -15.10
CA PRO A 81 21.96 15.01 -15.83
C PRO A 81 22.52 13.79 -15.08
N ASP A 82 22.01 12.60 -15.39
CA ASP A 82 22.52 11.31 -14.86
C ASP A 82 24.01 11.09 -15.16
N THR A 83 24.50 11.68 -16.25
CA THR A 83 25.92 11.67 -16.61
C THR A 83 26.77 12.46 -15.62
N TYR A 84 26.32 13.64 -15.17
CA TYR A 84 27.01 14.44 -14.14
C TYR A 84 27.12 13.66 -12.83
N TRP A 85 26.00 13.06 -12.40
CA TRP A 85 25.96 12.26 -11.18
C TRP A 85 26.71 10.94 -11.29
N ASN A 86 27.15 10.53 -12.48
CA ASN A 86 27.71 9.20 -12.74
C ASN A 86 26.79 8.05 -12.29
N SER A 87 25.48 8.26 -12.39
CA SER A 87 24.46 7.35 -11.87
C SER A 87 24.48 5.99 -12.56
N THR A 88 24.70 5.97 -13.89
CA THR A 88 24.69 4.72 -14.66
C THR A 88 25.82 3.77 -14.26
N GLN A 89 27.02 4.29 -14.00
CA GLN A 89 28.15 3.48 -13.53
C GLN A 89 27.89 2.95 -12.12
N PHE A 90 27.41 3.79 -11.21
CA PHE A 90 27.09 3.37 -9.85
C PHE A 90 26.00 2.29 -9.83
N LEU A 91 24.91 2.49 -10.58
CA LEU A 91 23.81 1.51 -10.65
C LEU A 91 24.26 0.20 -11.32
N ALA A 92 25.12 0.26 -12.34
CA ALA A 92 25.70 -0.94 -12.95
C ALA A 92 26.53 -1.74 -11.94
N TRP A 93 27.41 -1.07 -11.18
CA TRP A 93 28.14 -1.73 -10.08
C TRP A 93 27.19 -2.28 -9.01
N LEU A 94 26.17 -1.49 -8.63
CA LEU A 94 25.20 -1.85 -7.59
C LEU A 94 24.50 -3.18 -7.93
N TYR A 95 24.05 -3.33 -9.18
CA TYR A 95 23.30 -4.50 -9.62
C TYR A 95 24.16 -5.67 -10.09
N ASN A 96 25.44 -5.47 -10.40
CA ASN A 96 26.31 -6.55 -10.89
C ASN A 96 27.29 -7.08 -9.84
N GLU A 97 27.84 -6.20 -9.00
CA GLU A 97 29.04 -6.49 -8.21
C GLU A 97 28.88 -6.25 -6.71
N SER A 98 27.95 -5.36 -6.31
CA SER A 98 27.79 -5.00 -4.90
C SER A 98 27.36 -6.19 -4.02
N PRO A 99 27.59 -6.12 -2.69
CA PRO A 99 27.16 -7.17 -1.76
C PRO A 99 25.64 -7.31 -1.61
N VAL A 100 24.85 -6.43 -2.24
CA VAL A 100 23.38 -6.40 -2.15
C VAL A 100 22.70 -6.56 -3.51
N LYS A 101 23.46 -6.90 -4.55
CA LYS A 101 23.00 -6.99 -5.95
C LYS A 101 21.74 -7.83 -6.17
N ASP A 102 21.54 -8.88 -5.38
CA ASP A 102 20.41 -9.81 -5.52
C ASP A 102 19.11 -9.31 -4.86
N THR A 103 19.19 -8.24 -4.05
CA THR A 103 18.07 -7.77 -3.22
C THR A 103 17.78 -6.28 -3.32
N VAL A 104 18.77 -5.47 -3.69
CA VAL A 104 18.64 -4.00 -3.68
C VAL A 104 17.68 -3.52 -4.77
N VAL A 105 16.89 -2.49 -4.44
CA VAL A 105 16.09 -1.74 -5.40
C VAL A 105 16.37 -0.24 -5.28
N THR A 106 16.23 0.48 -6.38
CA THR A 106 16.39 1.95 -6.41
C THR A 106 15.16 2.64 -6.98
N ASN A 107 14.87 3.86 -6.52
CA ASN A 107 13.84 4.73 -7.10
C ASN A 107 14.32 5.31 -8.45
N ASP A 108 13.62 6.32 -8.96
CA ASP A 108 13.79 6.94 -10.28
C ASP A 108 14.37 8.36 -10.27
N ARG A 109 14.97 8.80 -9.16
CA ARG A 109 15.51 10.17 -8.99
C ARG A 109 17.04 10.18 -9.09
N TRP A 110 17.56 9.68 -10.22
CA TRP A 110 19.00 9.51 -10.46
C TRP A 110 19.58 10.48 -11.48
N GLY A 111 18.85 11.55 -11.81
CA GLY A 111 19.26 12.56 -12.77
C GLY A 111 18.08 13.20 -13.50
N ASN A 112 18.33 14.39 -14.04
CA ASN A 112 17.36 15.14 -14.82
C ASN A 112 16.72 14.27 -15.91
N GLY A 113 15.41 14.17 -15.88
CA GLY A 113 14.64 13.41 -16.87
C GLY A 113 14.55 11.91 -16.61
N CYS A 114 15.11 11.39 -15.52
CA CYS A 114 14.94 9.99 -15.10
C CYS A 114 13.58 9.75 -14.43
N SER A 115 13.06 10.71 -13.68
CA SER A 115 11.79 10.60 -12.98
C SER A 115 10.63 10.18 -13.92
N CYS A 116 9.82 9.22 -13.48
CA CYS A 116 8.78 8.50 -14.24
C CYS A 116 9.23 7.80 -15.53
N LYS A 117 10.54 7.64 -15.77
CA LYS A 117 11.08 7.05 -17.02
C LYS A 117 12.13 5.95 -16.78
N HIS A 118 13.01 6.14 -15.81
CA HIS A 118 14.16 5.27 -15.52
C HIS A 118 14.32 5.10 -14.01
N GLY A 119 14.21 3.86 -13.53
CA GLY A 119 14.39 3.51 -12.12
C GLY A 119 13.87 2.09 -11.84
N GLY A 120 14.28 1.50 -10.71
CA GLY A 120 13.77 0.20 -10.28
C GLY A 120 12.27 0.24 -9.98
N TYR A 121 11.79 1.36 -9.45
CA TYR A 121 10.39 1.74 -9.34
C TYR A 121 10.25 3.25 -9.48
N TYR A 122 9.05 3.72 -9.85
CA TYR A 122 8.77 5.14 -9.98
C TYR A 122 8.29 5.76 -8.68
N SER A 123 8.98 6.82 -8.24
CA SER A 123 8.48 7.74 -7.24
C SER A 123 7.91 9.00 -7.90
N CYS A 124 8.41 9.38 -9.09
CA CYS A 124 7.93 10.51 -9.89
C CYS A 124 8.02 11.90 -9.22
N ASP A 125 7.20 12.12 -8.19
CA ASP A 125 7.08 13.35 -7.43
C ASP A 125 6.68 13.01 -5.99
N ASP A 126 6.69 14.00 -5.10
CA ASP A 126 6.18 13.83 -3.73
C ASP A 126 4.67 13.53 -3.78
N ARG A 127 4.23 12.57 -2.95
CA ARG A 127 2.84 12.07 -2.93
C ARG A 127 2.35 11.58 -4.29
N TYR A 128 3.23 11.05 -5.13
CA TYR A 128 2.85 10.57 -6.45
C TYR A 128 1.73 9.54 -6.37
N HIS A 129 0.66 9.80 -7.11
CA HIS A 129 -0.45 8.88 -7.28
C HIS A 129 -0.94 8.95 -8.73
N PRO A 130 -0.79 7.89 -9.54
CA PRO A 130 -1.08 7.95 -10.98
C PRO A 130 -2.57 8.08 -11.30
N GLY A 131 -3.47 7.78 -10.34
CA GLY A 131 -4.92 7.78 -10.53
C GLY A 131 -5.43 6.71 -11.53
N LYS A 132 -4.53 5.86 -12.01
CA LYS A 132 -4.77 4.80 -12.97
C LYS A 132 -3.72 3.70 -12.80
N LEU A 133 -4.02 2.52 -13.32
CA LEU A 133 -3.03 1.45 -13.38
C LEU A 133 -1.85 1.85 -14.26
N VAL A 134 -0.65 1.64 -13.75
CA VAL A 134 0.61 1.78 -14.47
C VAL A 134 1.32 0.45 -14.53
N ARG A 135 2.01 0.18 -15.65
CA ARG A 135 2.69 -1.10 -15.88
C ARG A 135 3.94 -1.27 -15.03
N HIS A 136 4.66 -0.18 -14.79
CA HIS A 136 5.87 -0.20 -13.96
C HIS A 136 5.52 -0.05 -12.49
N LYS A 137 6.30 -0.68 -11.61
CA LYS A 137 6.08 -0.55 -10.16
C LYS A 137 6.35 0.90 -9.74
N TRP A 138 5.60 1.38 -8.77
CA TRP A 138 5.72 2.74 -8.26
C TRP A 138 5.54 2.80 -6.74
N GLU A 139 5.91 3.92 -6.13
CA GLU A 139 5.82 4.18 -4.70
C GLU A 139 5.25 5.58 -4.43
N ASN A 140 4.22 5.66 -3.59
CA ASN A 140 3.71 6.89 -3.01
C ASN A 140 4.60 7.27 -1.81
N CYS A 141 5.56 8.16 -2.03
CA CYS A 141 6.37 8.71 -0.95
C CYS A 141 5.65 9.92 -0.34
N MET A 142 5.23 9.82 0.92
CA MET A 142 4.39 10.83 1.57
C MET A 142 4.74 11.02 3.06
N THR A 143 4.16 12.06 3.65
CA THR A 143 4.36 12.48 5.04
C THR A 143 3.06 12.39 5.83
N LEU A 144 3.14 12.03 7.12
CA LEU A 144 1.98 12.16 8.03
C LEU A 144 1.59 13.64 8.25
N ASP A 145 2.58 14.52 8.30
CA ASP A 145 2.39 15.97 8.33
C ASP A 145 2.24 16.51 6.91
N CYS A 146 1.11 17.11 6.58
CA CYS A 146 0.84 17.61 5.23
C CYS A 146 1.75 18.75 4.78
N CYS A 147 2.55 19.34 5.68
CA CYS A 147 3.38 20.51 5.37
C CYS A 147 4.89 20.27 5.44
N SER A 148 5.39 19.12 5.93
CA SER A 148 6.83 18.94 6.14
C SER A 148 7.28 17.48 6.19
N TRP A 149 8.51 17.24 5.70
CA TRP A 149 9.26 15.99 5.88
C TRP A 149 10.00 15.96 7.24
N GLY A 150 10.53 17.10 7.68
CA GLY A 150 11.21 17.24 8.96
C GLY A 150 10.27 17.64 10.11
N PHE A 151 10.74 17.50 11.34
CA PHE A 151 10.00 17.97 12.51
C PHE A 151 9.84 19.50 12.49
N ARG A 152 8.65 19.99 12.84
CA ARG A 152 8.36 21.41 13.04
C ARG A 152 7.52 21.61 14.30
N ARG A 153 7.86 22.62 15.10
CA ARG A 153 7.31 22.80 16.46
C ARG A 153 5.86 23.29 16.45
N GLU A 154 5.51 24.04 15.43
CA GLU A 154 4.22 24.71 15.23
C GLU A 154 3.18 23.83 14.53
N ILE A 155 3.43 22.51 14.44
CA ILE A 155 2.46 21.56 13.90
C ILE A 155 1.17 21.55 14.72
N THR A 156 0.04 21.59 14.04
CA THR A 156 -1.30 21.49 14.62
C THR A 156 -1.98 20.21 14.15
N LEU A 157 -2.95 19.70 14.92
CA LEU A 157 -3.59 18.40 14.66
C LEU A 157 -4.29 18.34 13.30
N ASP A 158 -4.82 19.46 12.79
CA ASP A 158 -5.45 19.55 11.47
C ASP A 158 -4.46 19.39 10.29
N LYS A 159 -3.15 19.44 10.57
CA LYS A 159 -2.09 19.20 9.58
C LYS A 159 -1.59 17.76 9.57
N ILE A 160 -2.07 16.92 10.48
CA ILE A 160 -1.69 15.51 10.57
C ILE A 160 -2.84 14.68 10.04
N LEU A 161 -2.53 13.74 9.14
CA LEU A 161 -3.54 12.82 8.63
C LEU A 161 -4.27 12.11 9.77
N THR A 162 -5.60 12.02 9.68
CA THR A 162 -6.39 11.18 10.58
C THR A 162 -6.13 9.70 10.27
N PRO A 163 -6.50 8.77 11.18
CA PRO A 163 -6.37 7.35 10.91
C PRO A 163 -7.15 6.91 9.65
N GLU A 164 -8.35 7.44 9.45
CA GLU A 164 -9.18 7.18 8.28
C GLU A 164 -8.52 7.64 6.99
N GLN A 165 -7.93 8.85 7.00
CA GLN A 165 -7.20 9.37 5.85
C GLN A 165 -5.97 8.52 5.55
N LEU A 166 -5.15 8.22 6.56
CA LEU A 166 -3.95 7.39 6.40
C LEU A 166 -4.27 5.99 5.86
N ILE A 167 -5.30 5.33 6.40
CA ILE A 167 -5.71 4.00 5.94
C ILE A 167 -6.28 4.07 4.51
N SER A 168 -7.00 5.14 4.16
CA SER A 168 -7.49 5.36 2.80
C SER A 168 -6.33 5.52 1.81
N GLU A 169 -5.30 6.30 2.13
CA GLU A 169 -4.10 6.45 1.31
C GLU A 169 -3.40 5.11 1.05
N VAL A 170 -3.31 4.24 2.07
CA VAL A 170 -2.74 2.90 1.94
C VAL A 170 -3.58 2.03 1.00
N ILE A 171 -4.90 2.00 1.19
CA ILE A 171 -5.83 1.22 0.36
C ILE A 171 -5.75 1.67 -1.10
N GLU A 172 -5.88 2.98 -1.35
CA GLU A 172 -5.86 3.54 -2.71
C GLU A 172 -4.54 3.24 -3.41
N THR A 173 -3.42 3.50 -2.74
CA THR A 173 -2.08 3.24 -3.28
C THR A 173 -1.90 1.78 -3.70
N VAL A 174 -2.27 0.83 -2.83
CA VAL A 174 -2.11 -0.61 -3.10
C VAL A 174 -3.07 -1.08 -4.20
N THR A 175 -4.30 -0.56 -4.23
CA THR A 175 -5.28 -0.85 -5.28
C THR A 175 -4.81 -0.41 -6.67
N PHE A 176 -4.04 0.67 -6.77
CA PHE A 176 -3.38 1.10 -8.01
C PHE A 176 -1.99 0.48 -8.23
N GLY A 177 -1.57 -0.46 -7.38
CA GLY A 177 -0.35 -1.26 -7.54
C GLY A 177 0.91 -0.63 -7.00
N GLY A 178 0.80 0.48 -6.28
CA GLY A 178 1.91 1.17 -5.64
C GLY A 178 2.35 0.49 -4.34
N ASN A 179 3.54 0.88 -3.87
CA ASN A 179 3.90 0.80 -2.45
C ASN A 179 3.66 2.17 -1.80
N ILE A 180 3.53 2.23 -0.49
CA ILE A 180 3.45 3.50 0.25
C ILE A 180 4.64 3.61 1.20
N LEU A 181 5.32 4.75 1.15
CA LEU A 181 6.41 5.11 2.04
C LEU A 181 5.96 6.29 2.90
N ILE A 182 5.81 6.05 4.20
CA ILE A 182 5.24 7.00 5.17
C ILE A 182 6.38 7.58 6.02
N ASN A 183 6.69 8.85 5.82
CA ASN A 183 7.70 9.57 6.58
C ASN A 183 7.17 10.08 7.93
N VAL A 184 8.04 9.99 8.94
CA VAL A 184 7.89 10.66 10.23
C VAL A 184 9.13 11.50 10.52
N GLY A 185 8.94 12.70 11.06
CA GLY A 185 10.04 13.59 11.47
C GLY A 185 10.28 13.53 12.97
N PRO A 186 11.33 12.85 13.48
CA PRO A 186 11.68 12.90 14.90
C PRO A 186 12.14 14.30 15.32
N THR A 187 12.00 14.60 16.60
CA THR A 187 12.61 15.79 17.21
C THR A 187 14.14 15.73 17.14
N SER A 188 14.81 16.86 17.35
CA SER A 188 16.28 16.94 17.44
C SER A 188 16.90 16.05 18.54
N TRP A 189 16.08 15.62 19.51
CA TRP A 189 16.48 14.71 20.59
C TRP A 189 16.27 13.22 20.23
N GLY A 190 15.84 12.93 18.99
CA GLY A 190 15.58 11.56 18.52
C GLY A 190 14.24 10.97 18.96
N THR A 191 13.33 11.78 19.49
CA THR A 191 11.99 11.33 19.94
C THR A 191 10.97 11.46 18.81
N ILE A 192 10.20 10.41 18.55
CA ILE A 192 9.01 10.45 17.68
C ILE A 192 7.86 11.08 18.47
N LEU A 193 7.13 12.01 17.87
CA LEU A 193 6.02 12.67 18.56
C LEU A 193 4.90 11.65 18.87
N PRO A 194 4.24 11.74 20.05
CA PRO A 194 3.17 10.82 20.42
C PRO A 194 2.04 10.71 19.38
N ILE A 195 1.74 11.81 18.69
CA ILE A 195 0.72 11.81 17.63
C ILE A 195 1.12 10.99 16.40
N TYR A 196 2.40 10.96 16.02
CA TYR A 196 2.87 10.10 14.93
C TYR A 196 2.87 8.63 15.36
N GLU A 197 3.29 8.35 16.60
CA GLU A 197 3.21 7.01 17.18
C GLU A 197 1.76 6.50 17.19
N GLU A 198 0.80 7.31 17.65
CA GLU A 198 -0.61 6.97 17.67
C GLU A 198 -1.12 6.58 16.27
N ARG A 199 -0.82 7.39 15.23
CA ARG A 199 -1.23 7.11 13.85
C ARG A 199 -0.62 5.82 13.30
N LEU A 200 0.65 5.57 13.57
CA LEU A 200 1.34 4.35 13.13
C LEU A 200 0.81 3.11 13.86
N LEU A 201 0.50 3.21 15.15
CA LEU A 201 -0.12 2.13 15.91
C LEU A 201 -1.53 1.83 15.41
N GLN A 202 -2.35 2.85 15.14
CA GLN A 202 -3.70 2.70 14.57
C GLN A 202 -3.66 2.03 13.19
N LEU A 203 -2.70 2.41 12.34
CA LEU A 203 -2.45 1.74 11.06
C LEU A 203 -2.03 0.28 11.27
N GLY A 204 -1.12 0.02 12.22
CA GLY A 204 -0.66 -1.33 12.56
C GLY A 204 -1.78 -2.23 13.09
N GLU A 205 -2.64 -1.72 13.97
CA GLU A 205 -3.84 -2.40 14.47
C GLU A 205 -4.78 -2.76 13.31
N TRP A 206 -5.04 -1.82 12.40
CA TRP A 206 -5.86 -2.08 11.22
C TRP A 206 -5.24 -3.14 10.30
N LEU A 207 -3.93 -3.06 10.03
CA LEU A 207 -3.18 -4.03 9.22
C LEU A 207 -3.13 -5.42 9.87
N SER A 208 -3.17 -5.51 11.21
CA SER A 208 -3.19 -6.81 11.91
C SER A 208 -4.46 -7.62 11.59
N ILE A 209 -5.56 -6.94 11.27
CA ILE A 209 -6.85 -7.55 10.91
C ILE A 209 -7.01 -7.63 9.39
N ASN A 210 -6.72 -6.54 8.67
CA ASN A 210 -7.04 -6.37 7.26
C ASN A 210 -5.86 -6.63 6.32
N GLY A 211 -4.66 -6.85 6.87
CA GLY A 211 -3.41 -7.01 6.12
C GLY A 211 -3.42 -8.20 5.16
N GLU A 212 -4.28 -9.19 5.35
CA GLU A 212 -4.50 -10.29 4.40
C GLU A 212 -4.85 -9.75 3.00
N GLY A 213 -5.65 -8.68 2.92
CA GLY A 213 -6.04 -8.02 1.68
C GLY A 213 -5.09 -6.91 1.21
N ILE A 214 -3.95 -6.69 1.88
CA ILE A 214 -2.98 -5.65 1.52
C ILE A 214 -1.64 -6.29 1.15
N TYR A 215 -1.11 -7.16 1.99
CA TYR A 215 0.18 -7.78 1.76
C TYR A 215 0.09 -8.89 0.70
N ALA A 216 1.06 -8.88 -0.22
CA ALA A 216 1.16 -9.83 -1.33
C ALA A 216 -0.09 -9.89 -2.22
N THR A 217 -0.85 -8.80 -2.30
CA THR A 217 -1.91 -8.63 -3.29
C THR A 217 -1.38 -7.92 -4.54
N GLN A 218 -2.22 -7.89 -5.55
CA GLN A 218 -2.04 -7.20 -6.81
C GLN A 218 -3.29 -6.37 -7.10
N PRO A 219 -3.20 -5.36 -7.96
CA PRO A 219 -4.39 -4.68 -8.46
C PRO A 219 -5.35 -5.65 -9.14
N TRP A 220 -6.64 -5.49 -8.85
CA TRP A 220 -7.66 -6.18 -9.62
C TRP A 220 -7.93 -5.47 -10.95
N ARG A 221 -8.67 -6.09 -11.87
CA ARG A 221 -9.02 -5.46 -13.15
C ARG A 221 -9.87 -4.20 -13.02
N ILE A 222 -10.56 -4.05 -11.89
CA ILE A 222 -11.37 -2.90 -11.52
C ILE A 222 -10.83 -2.42 -10.17
N GLN A 223 -10.32 -1.19 -10.10
CA GLN A 223 -9.73 -0.64 -8.86
C GLN A 223 -10.82 -0.33 -7.84
N LYS A 224 -11.95 0.19 -8.30
CA LYS A 224 -12.97 0.82 -7.47
C LYS A 224 -14.36 0.46 -7.98
N GLU A 225 -15.29 0.18 -7.07
CA GLU A 225 -16.67 -0.14 -7.45
C GLU A 225 -17.35 1.06 -8.12
N PRO A 226 -17.93 0.92 -9.32
CA PRO A 226 -18.55 2.05 -10.03
C PRO A 226 -19.63 2.79 -9.26
N ASN A 227 -20.40 2.08 -8.42
CA ASN A 227 -21.52 2.66 -7.68
C ASN A 227 -21.13 3.19 -6.29
N TYR A 228 -19.88 2.97 -5.84
CA TYR A 228 -19.45 3.38 -4.50
C TYR A 228 -18.08 4.06 -4.54
N ASP A 229 -18.03 5.27 -3.98
CA ASP A 229 -16.79 6.03 -3.85
C ASP A 229 -15.86 5.52 -2.73
N PHE A 230 -16.31 4.55 -1.93
CA PHE A 230 -15.61 4.05 -0.75
C PHE A 230 -15.25 2.55 -0.83
N VAL A 231 -15.49 1.87 -1.96
CA VAL A 231 -15.19 0.44 -2.13
C VAL A 231 -14.07 0.24 -3.13
N TRP A 232 -12.96 -0.31 -2.66
CA TRP A 232 -11.74 -0.53 -3.43
C TRP A 232 -11.38 -2.01 -3.48
N TYR A 233 -10.67 -2.43 -4.52
CA TYR A 233 -10.35 -3.84 -4.73
C TYR A 233 -8.85 -4.09 -4.79
N THR A 234 -8.46 -5.20 -4.15
CA THR A 234 -7.18 -5.86 -4.38
C THR A 234 -7.41 -7.34 -4.59
N TYR A 235 -6.45 -8.01 -5.20
CA TYR A 235 -6.56 -9.38 -5.65
C TYR A 235 -5.33 -10.18 -5.24
N LYS A 236 -5.54 -11.34 -4.61
CA LYS A 236 -4.49 -12.32 -4.35
C LYS A 236 -4.65 -13.48 -5.34
N PRO A 237 -3.71 -13.66 -6.29
CA PRO A 237 -3.80 -14.76 -7.23
C PRO A 237 -3.76 -16.09 -6.50
N ALA A 238 -4.48 -17.07 -7.04
CA ALA A 238 -4.27 -18.46 -6.68
C ALA A 238 -2.79 -18.81 -6.89
N LEU A 239 -2.22 -19.58 -5.96
CA LEU A 239 -0.90 -20.18 -6.16
C LEU A 239 -1.02 -21.22 -7.28
N ILE A 240 -0.76 -20.79 -8.51
CA ILE A 240 -0.76 -21.65 -9.70
C ILE A 240 0.69 -21.82 -10.13
N ASP A 241 1.16 -23.05 -10.13
CA ASP A 241 2.45 -23.40 -10.72
C ASP A 241 2.43 -23.04 -12.22
N LYS A 242 3.42 -22.26 -12.67
CA LYS A 242 3.36 -21.48 -13.92
C LYS A 242 3.25 -22.36 -15.17
N ASN A 243 2.06 -22.45 -15.80
CA ASN A 243 1.97 -22.67 -17.26
C ASN A 243 0.58 -22.30 -17.87
N ILE A 244 0.19 -21.02 -17.80
CA ILE A 244 -1.17 -20.57 -18.16
C ILE A 244 -1.57 -20.79 -19.64
N ASN A 245 -0.62 -20.93 -20.57
CA ASN A 245 -0.89 -20.96 -22.01
C ASN A 245 -1.39 -22.32 -22.55
N GLU A 246 -1.27 -23.42 -21.81
CA GLU A 246 -1.82 -24.73 -22.22
C GLU A 246 -3.33 -24.88 -21.93
N TYR A 247 -3.88 -24.07 -21.02
CA TYR A 247 -5.21 -24.33 -20.44
C TYR A 247 -6.41 -23.79 -21.22
N MET A 248 -6.20 -22.89 -22.19
CA MET A 248 -7.30 -22.32 -23.00
C MET A 248 -7.82 -23.25 -24.11
N LYS A 249 -7.28 -24.47 -24.26
CA LYS A 249 -7.66 -25.42 -25.32
C LYS A 249 -8.30 -26.72 -24.82
N MET A 250 -8.68 -26.84 -23.55
CA MET A 250 -8.89 -28.16 -22.92
C MET A 250 -10.36 -28.65 -22.78
N PRO A 251 -10.61 -29.98 -22.83
CA PRO A 251 -11.95 -30.59 -22.71
C PRO A 251 -12.60 -30.51 -21.31
N SER A 252 -13.89 -30.84 -21.22
CA SER A 252 -14.76 -30.72 -20.03
C SER A 252 -14.28 -31.46 -18.76
N LEU A 253 -13.55 -32.57 -18.87
CA LEU A 253 -12.99 -33.27 -17.70
C LEU A 253 -11.90 -32.44 -16.99
N TYR A 254 -11.14 -31.65 -17.75
CA TYR A 254 -10.18 -30.70 -17.19
C TYR A 254 -10.88 -29.55 -16.45
N LEU A 255 -12.10 -29.18 -16.85
CA LEU A 255 -12.90 -28.17 -16.15
C LEU A 255 -13.29 -28.63 -14.74
N LEU A 256 -13.69 -29.90 -14.56
CA LEU A 256 -14.02 -30.46 -13.25
C LEU A 256 -12.79 -30.56 -12.33
N ASN A 257 -11.66 -31.02 -12.88
CA ASN A 257 -10.39 -31.03 -12.15
C ASN A 257 -9.94 -29.61 -11.77
N ARG A 258 -10.17 -28.63 -12.65
CA ARG A 258 -9.90 -27.22 -12.39
C ARG A 258 -10.85 -26.64 -11.34
N ILE A 259 -12.14 -26.99 -11.34
CA ILE A 259 -13.08 -26.60 -10.27
C ILE A 259 -12.63 -27.18 -8.93
N SER A 260 -12.16 -28.42 -8.90
CA SER A 260 -11.59 -29.03 -7.69
C SER A 260 -10.31 -28.32 -7.24
N SER A 261 -9.40 -28.00 -8.17
CA SER A 261 -8.17 -27.24 -7.89
C SER A 261 -8.43 -25.80 -7.44
N MET A 262 -9.38 -25.09 -8.08
CA MET A 262 -9.82 -23.75 -7.66
C MET A 262 -10.48 -23.78 -6.29
N LYS A 263 -11.15 -24.87 -5.89
CA LYS A 263 -11.64 -25.03 -4.51
C LYS A 263 -10.50 -25.17 -3.50
N GLN A 264 -9.39 -25.79 -3.89
CA GLN A 264 -8.24 -26.00 -3.01
C GLN A 264 -7.36 -24.75 -2.90
N ASN A 265 -7.18 -24.00 -4.00
CA ASN A 265 -6.41 -22.76 -4.06
C ASN A 265 -7.19 -21.68 -4.82
N PRO A 266 -8.28 -21.14 -4.26
CA PRO A 266 -9.05 -20.11 -4.94
C PRO A 266 -8.22 -18.84 -5.01
N SER A 267 -8.37 -18.10 -6.11
CA SER A 267 -7.99 -16.70 -6.09
C SER A 267 -8.93 -15.94 -5.15
N ILE A 268 -8.39 -14.93 -4.49
CA ILE A 268 -9.10 -14.20 -3.46
C ILE A 268 -9.20 -12.74 -3.89
N LEU A 269 -10.43 -12.24 -3.96
CA LEU A 269 -10.70 -10.82 -4.16
C LEU A 269 -11.01 -10.20 -2.80
N TYR A 270 -10.44 -9.04 -2.52
CA TYR A 270 -10.72 -8.27 -1.33
C TYR A 270 -11.45 -6.99 -1.71
N ALA A 271 -12.55 -6.69 -1.03
CA ALA A 271 -13.21 -5.40 -1.09
C ALA A 271 -12.89 -4.63 0.18
N HIS A 272 -12.18 -3.51 0.05
CA HIS A 272 -11.86 -2.58 1.13
C HIS A 272 -12.88 -1.45 1.16
N LEU A 273 -13.60 -1.34 2.26
CA LEU A 273 -14.60 -0.32 2.52
C LEU A 273 -13.94 0.76 3.39
N THR A 274 -13.70 1.95 2.84
CA THR A 274 -13.20 3.12 3.62
C THR A 274 -14.32 3.83 4.39
N LYS A 275 -15.56 3.40 4.18
CA LYS A 275 -16.75 3.87 4.88
C LYS A 275 -17.73 2.70 5.06
N TRP A 276 -18.36 2.62 6.23
CA TRP A 276 -19.42 1.64 6.44
C TRP A 276 -20.73 2.13 5.78
N PRO A 277 -21.36 1.36 4.86
CA PRO A 277 -22.58 1.77 4.14
C PRO A 277 -23.71 2.10 5.09
N ASN A 278 -24.61 3.04 4.80
CA ASN A 278 -25.74 3.39 5.67
C ASN A 278 -26.77 2.25 5.83
N LYS A 279 -27.55 2.28 6.91
CA LYS A 279 -28.68 1.36 7.14
C LYS A 279 -29.93 1.91 6.47
N TYR A 280 -30.63 1.08 5.70
CA TYR A 280 -31.89 1.43 5.06
C TYR A 280 -33.05 0.73 5.75
N CYS A 281 -34.05 1.50 6.15
CA CYS A 281 -35.23 0.99 6.86
C CYS A 281 -36.47 1.08 5.97
N HIS A 282 -37.20 -0.03 5.88
CA HIS A 282 -38.50 -0.10 5.22
C HIS A 282 -39.58 -0.38 6.27
N ASN A 283 -40.71 0.33 6.14
CA ASN A 283 -41.89 0.05 6.94
C ASN A 283 -42.78 -0.93 6.17
N LEU A 284 -43.00 -2.10 6.75
CA LEU A 284 -43.98 -3.07 6.29
C LEU A 284 -45.23 -2.89 7.14
N THR A 285 -46.31 -2.42 6.53
CA THR A 285 -47.64 -2.36 7.14
C THR A 285 -48.37 -3.65 6.80
N GLU A 286 -48.62 -4.48 7.81
CA GLU A 286 -49.42 -5.69 7.68
C GLU A 286 -50.77 -5.49 8.40
N THR A 287 -51.85 -5.83 7.71
CA THR A 287 -53.20 -5.90 8.29
C THR A 287 -53.33 -7.22 9.03
N ILE A 288 -53.41 -7.16 10.36
CA ILE A 288 -53.58 -8.35 11.20
C ILE A 288 -55.04 -8.34 11.66
N ASN A 289 -55.87 -9.07 10.93
CA ASN A 289 -57.34 -9.10 11.03
C ASN A 289 -57.98 -7.72 10.75
N ASP A 290 -59.25 -7.72 10.34
CA ASP A 290 -60.01 -6.60 9.74
C ASP A 290 -60.08 -5.28 10.54
N GLN A 291 -59.37 -5.14 11.67
CA GLN A 291 -59.38 -3.94 12.52
C GLN A 291 -58.03 -3.53 13.13
N SER A 292 -56.88 -4.13 12.75
CA SER A 292 -55.57 -3.65 13.25
C SER A 292 -54.47 -3.58 12.18
N ILE A 293 -53.84 -2.40 12.07
CA ILE A 293 -52.68 -2.15 11.22
C ILE A 293 -51.44 -2.20 12.10
N GLN A 294 -50.55 -3.17 11.87
CA GLN A 294 -49.25 -3.21 12.55
C GLN A 294 -48.15 -2.80 11.57
N THR A 295 -47.45 -1.71 11.88
CA THR A 295 -46.27 -1.28 11.11
C THR A 295 -45.03 -1.88 11.73
N ARG A 296 -44.33 -2.76 11.01
CA ARG A 296 -43.00 -3.26 11.39
C ARG A 296 -41.93 -2.57 10.55
N THR A 297 -40.97 -1.93 11.22
CA THR A 297 -39.80 -1.36 10.56
C THR A 297 -38.71 -2.41 10.45
N TYR A 298 -38.35 -2.77 9.22
CA TYR A 298 -37.23 -3.67 8.93
C TYR A 298 -36.06 -2.86 8.37
N CYS A 299 -34.95 -2.85 9.09
CA CYS A 299 -33.74 -2.14 8.70
C CYS A 299 -32.66 -3.12 8.25
N LYS A 300 -32.11 -2.91 7.05
CA LYS A 300 -31.04 -3.72 6.47
C LYS A 300 -29.87 -2.86 5.99
N ARG A 301 -28.68 -3.45 5.98
CA ARG A 301 -27.48 -2.85 5.40
C ARG A 301 -27.01 -3.77 4.29
N GLU A 302 -27.01 -3.26 3.07
CA GLU A 302 -26.67 -4.03 1.88
C GLU A 302 -25.58 -3.30 1.11
N LEU A 303 -24.64 -4.07 0.57
CA LEU A 303 -23.59 -3.60 -0.32
C LEU A 303 -23.83 -4.22 -1.71
N HIS A 304 -24.05 -3.37 -2.71
CA HIS A 304 -24.40 -3.77 -4.08
C HIS A 304 -23.17 -3.68 -4.98
N LEU A 305 -22.45 -4.80 -5.14
CA LEU A 305 -21.23 -4.88 -5.93
C LEU A 305 -21.55 -5.33 -7.34
N THR A 306 -21.57 -4.40 -8.30
CA THR A 306 -21.85 -4.69 -9.71
C THR A 306 -20.64 -5.20 -10.47
N SER A 307 -19.43 -4.91 -9.98
CA SER A 307 -18.18 -5.38 -10.60
C SER A 307 -17.87 -6.85 -10.33
N VAL A 308 -18.51 -7.43 -9.30
CA VAL A 308 -18.19 -8.75 -8.75
C VAL A 308 -19.28 -9.74 -9.11
N ASN A 309 -18.89 -10.84 -9.76
CA ASN A 309 -19.80 -11.93 -10.07
C ASN A 309 -19.51 -13.13 -9.16
N ALA A 310 -20.56 -13.79 -8.69
CA ALA A 310 -20.47 -14.96 -7.82
C ALA A 310 -20.92 -16.23 -8.53
N HIS A 311 -20.20 -17.32 -8.28
CA HIS A 311 -20.66 -18.65 -8.60
C HIS A 311 -21.76 -19.08 -7.60
N PRO A 312 -22.94 -19.49 -8.09
CA PRO A 312 -23.99 -20.01 -7.22
C PRO A 312 -23.48 -21.19 -6.39
N ASN A 313 -23.70 -21.14 -5.07
CA ASN A 313 -23.34 -22.19 -4.10
C ASN A 313 -21.83 -22.46 -3.90
N LEU A 314 -20.94 -21.70 -4.56
CA LEU A 314 -19.48 -21.87 -4.42
C LEU A 314 -18.79 -20.63 -3.85
N SER A 315 -19.34 -19.44 -4.09
CA SER A 315 -18.76 -18.21 -3.56
C SER A 315 -18.97 -18.10 -2.06
N ASN A 316 -17.95 -17.56 -1.39
CA ASN A 316 -18.01 -17.26 0.02
C ASN A 316 -17.49 -15.83 0.25
N PHE A 317 -18.21 -15.10 1.10
CA PHE A 317 -17.95 -13.72 1.48
C PHE A 317 -17.75 -13.67 2.99
N THR A 318 -16.62 -13.15 3.43
CA THR A 318 -16.25 -13.10 4.84
C THR A 318 -15.75 -11.70 5.18
N LEU A 319 -16.30 -11.07 6.22
CA LEU A 319 -15.74 -9.85 6.79
C LEU A 319 -14.56 -10.20 7.71
N LEU A 320 -13.40 -9.60 7.49
CA LEU A 320 -12.24 -9.78 8.36
C LEU A 320 -12.47 -9.06 9.69
N ASP A 321 -12.34 -9.79 10.80
CA ASP A 321 -12.54 -9.30 12.18
C ASP A 321 -11.35 -9.60 13.11
N GLY A 322 -10.28 -10.17 12.57
CA GLY A 322 -9.08 -10.59 13.30
C GLY A 322 -9.13 -12.05 13.78
N SER A 323 -10.27 -12.74 13.63
CA SER A 323 -10.37 -14.18 13.80
C SER A 323 -9.88 -14.92 12.54
N LEU A 324 -9.52 -16.20 12.70
CA LEU A 324 -9.09 -17.04 11.57
C LEU A 324 -10.19 -17.25 10.52
N THR A 325 -11.45 -17.30 10.95
CA THR A 325 -12.58 -17.59 10.09
C THR A 325 -13.25 -16.33 9.53
N GLY A 326 -13.15 -15.21 10.25
CA GLY A 326 -13.93 -14.01 9.97
C GLY A 326 -15.43 -14.18 10.21
N ILE A 327 -16.20 -13.14 9.92
CA ILE A 327 -17.67 -13.15 10.00
C ILE A 327 -18.24 -13.53 8.64
N GLN A 328 -18.94 -14.65 8.58
CA GLN A 328 -19.61 -15.12 7.37
C GLN A 328 -20.73 -14.15 6.96
N LEU A 329 -20.69 -13.67 5.72
CA LEU A 329 -21.70 -12.77 5.17
C LEU A 329 -22.66 -13.54 4.26
N SER A 330 -23.94 -13.17 4.33
CA SER A 330 -24.95 -13.68 3.39
C SER A 330 -24.99 -12.82 2.14
N TYR A 331 -25.20 -13.43 0.98
CA TYR A 331 -25.24 -12.73 -0.30
C TYR A 331 -26.36 -13.23 -1.20
N ARG A 332 -26.72 -12.42 -2.20
CA ARG A 332 -27.64 -12.78 -3.29
C ARG A 332 -27.07 -12.30 -4.61
N ILE A 333 -27.29 -13.06 -5.69
CA ILE A 333 -26.91 -12.64 -7.04
C ILE A 333 -27.97 -11.66 -7.56
N MET A 334 -27.55 -10.50 -8.07
CA MET A 334 -28.46 -9.45 -8.55
C MET A 334 -29.24 -9.92 -9.78
N ASN A 335 -28.53 -10.39 -10.82
CA ASN A 335 -29.15 -10.97 -12.00
C ASN A 335 -28.84 -12.48 -12.07
N LYS A 336 -29.83 -13.31 -11.72
CA LYS A 336 -29.68 -14.78 -11.72
C LYS A 336 -29.44 -15.38 -13.11
N THR A 337 -29.86 -14.71 -14.17
CA THR A 337 -29.74 -15.20 -15.55
C THR A 337 -28.34 -14.95 -16.11
N THR A 338 -27.77 -13.77 -15.85
CA THR A 338 -26.41 -13.43 -16.30
C THR A 338 -25.33 -13.72 -15.25
N MET A 339 -25.73 -14.09 -14.03
CA MET A 339 -24.87 -14.19 -12.84
C MET A 339 -24.10 -12.89 -12.52
N ASN A 340 -24.64 -11.76 -12.96
CA ASN A 340 -23.97 -10.47 -12.79
C ASN A 340 -24.34 -9.81 -11.46
N GLY A 341 -23.31 -9.33 -10.77
CA GLY A 341 -23.41 -8.52 -9.56
C GLY A 341 -23.86 -9.31 -8.32
N VAL A 342 -23.43 -8.84 -7.16
CA VAL A 342 -23.79 -9.43 -5.86
C VAL A 342 -24.27 -8.37 -4.88
N ILE A 343 -25.31 -8.74 -4.11
CA ILE A 343 -25.78 -7.97 -2.96
C ILE A 343 -25.30 -8.71 -1.72
N ILE A 344 -24.47 -8.07 -0.90
CA ILE A 344 -23.96 -8.61 0.35
C ILE A 344 -24.71 -7.96 1.51
N ASN A 345 -25.27 -8.77 2.42
CA ASN A 345 -25.85 -8.25 3.66
C ASN A 345 -24.74 -8.06 4.68
N LEU A 346 -24.63 -6.84 5.21
CA LEU A 346 -23.66 -6.49 6.23
C LEU A 346 -24.29 -6.54 7.62
N PRO A 347 -23.56 -7.01 8.64
CA PRO A 347 -24.06 -6.97 10.01
C PRO A 347 -24.22 -5.53 10.49
N ASP A 348 -25.08 -5.33 11.48
CA ASP A 348 -24.94 -4.19 12.35
C ASP A 348 -23.68 -4.42 13.18
N LEU A 349 -22.63 -3.66 12.89
CA LEU A 349 -21.42 -3.72 13.70
C LEU A 349 -21.81 -3.36 15.13
N ILE A 350 -21.68 -4.31 16.04
CA ILE A 350 -21.76 -4.05 17.48
C ILE A 350 -20.52 -3.23 17.81
N MET A 351 -20.67 -1.90 17.80
CA MET A 351 -19.74 -0.97 18.43
C MET A 351 -19.86 -1.16 19.95
N ASN A 352 -19.45 -2.33 20.46
CA ASN A 352 -19.49 -2.62 21.89
C ASN A 352 -18.51 -1.70 22.61
N ASN A 353 -18.99 -1.05 23.68
CA ASN A 353 -18.19 -0.21 24.57
C ASN A 353 -17.05 -0.97 25.28
N ASP A 354 -17.01 -2.29 25.18
CA ASP A 354 -15.97 -3.15 25.73
C ASP A 354 -14.79 -3.30 24.74
N ASN A 355 -14.02 -2.23 24.57
CA ASN A 355 -12.58 -2.08 24.23
C ASN A 355 -11.72 -3.22 23.63
N ARG A 356 -12.28 -4.25 22.96
CA ARG A 356 -11.49 -5.28 22.27
C ARG A 356 -12.07 -5.53 20.88
N ASN A 357 -11.35 -5.01 19.89
CA ASN A 357 -11.41 -5.33 18.46
C ASN A 357 -12.75 -5.06 17.76
N ILE A 358 -13.11 -3.79 17.61
CA ILE A 358 -14.11 -3.38 16.64
C ILE A 358 -13.41 -2.50 15.61
N LEU A 359 -13.44 -2.93 14.36
CA LEU A 359 -12.96 -2.20 13.18
C LEU A 359 -13.50 -0.75 13.20
N LYS A 360 -12.62 0.24 13.38
CA LYS A 360 -13.04 1.65 13.61
C LYS A 360 -13.05 2.52 12.36
N TYR A 361 -12.31 2.15 11.32
CA TYR A 361 -11.95 3.08 10.23
C TYR A 361 -12.28 2.54 8.83
N ALA A 362 -11.75 1.36 8.50
CA ALA A 362 -11.99 0.68 7.24
C ALA A 362 -12.13 -0.82 7.45
N TRP A 363 -12.81 -1.49 6.52
CA TRP A 363 -13.19 -2.90 6.64
C TRP A 363 -12.83 -3.65 5.37
N THR A 364 -12.44 -4.91 5.49
CA THR A 364 -12.10 -5.74 4.33
C THR A 364 -13.00 -6.96 4.27
N ILE A 365 -13.66 -7.16 3.13
CA ILE A 365 -14.42 -8.36 2.81
C ILE A 365 -13.56 -9.24 1.93
N ARG A 366 -13.24 -10.43 2.43
CA ARG A 366 -12.60 -11.51 1.69
C ARG A 366 -13.64 -12.25 0.85
N MET A 367 -13.39 -12.40 -0.44
CA MET A 367 -14.30 -13.03 -1.39
C MET A 367 -13.57 -14.11 -2.17
N ILE A 368 -14.07 -15.35 -2.13
CA ILE A 368 -13.50 -16.49 -2.85
C ILE A 368 -14.47 -17.04 -3.88
N ASN A 369 -13.93 -17.65 -4.94
CA ASN A 369 -14.70 -18.14 -6.08
C ASN A 369 -15.61 -17.05 -6.70
N VAL A 370 -15.06 -15.85 -6.85
CA VAL A 370 -15.70 -14.72 -7.54
C VAL A 370 -14.90 -14.35 -8.79
N PHE A 371 -15.54 -13.76 -9.78
CA PHE A 371 -14.89 -13.45 -11.06
C PHE A 371 -15.34 -12.16 -11.69
#